data_AF-A0A2E7PEG9-F1
#
_entry.id   AF-A0A2E7PEG9-F1
#
_cell.length_a   1.000
_cell.length_b   1.000
_cell.length_c   1.000
_cell.angle_alpha   90.00
_cell.angle_beta   90.00
_cell.angle_gamma   90.00
#
_symmetry.space_group_name_H-M   'P 1'
#
loop_
_entity.id
_entity.type
_entity.pdbx_description
1 polymer ?
#
loop_
_entity_poly.entity_id
_entity_poly.type
_entity_poly.pdbx_seq_one_letter_code
_entity_poly.pdbx_strand_id
1 'polypeptide(L)'
;MHHWEVGGQIAIGWPDHDVPEREYTIVEEERVGQVFRARVTDGNKEGGFLVVFDCPEVVLEMLADRATQKVGFKVIVSNLRCSIEGTVLRSFDYEWYPTPEFAERPSALAQAIAQALEEMRASG
;
A
#
# COMPACT_ATOMS: atom_id res chain seq x y z
N MET A 1 -4.75 -10.92 15.79
CA MET A 1 -5.31 -10.80 14.43
C MET A 1 -6.04 -9.48 14.40
N HIS A 2 -5.43 -8.43 13.85
CA HIS A 2 -6.12 -7.16 13.66
C HIS A 2 -7.06 -7.34 12.46
N HIS A 3 -8.37 -7.23 12.71
CA HIS A 3 -9.37 -7.31 11.64
C HIS A 3 -9.44 -5.92 11.01
N TRP A 4 -8.54 -5.65 10.06
CA TRP A 4 -8.60 -4.43 9.28
C TRP A 4 -9.74 -4.57 8.29
N GLU A 5 -10.86 -3.92 8.61
CA GLU A 5 -12.07 -3.87 7.81
C GLU A 5 -12.57 -2.42 7.75
N VAL A 6 -13.42 -2.10 6.77
CA VAL A 6 -14.01 -0.77 6.66
C VAL A 6 -14.79 -0.41 7.92
N GLY A 7 -14.52 0.76 8.49
CA GLY A 7 -15.04 1.23 9.79
C GLY A 7 -14.15 0.85 10.98
N GLY A 8 -13.19 -0.06 10.80
CA GLY A 8 -12.19 -0.41 11.80
C GLY A 8 -11.14 0.69 12.00
N GLN A 9 -10.37 0.57 13.08
CA GLN A 9 -9.23 1.45 13.36
C GLN A 9 -7.91 0.78 12.95
N ILE A 10 -6.96 1.60 12.52
CA ILE A 10 -5.59 1.19 12.23
C ILE A 10 -4.61 2.27 12.70
N ALA A 11 -3.58 1.87 13.44
CA ALA A 11 -2.53 2.74 13.91
C ALA A 11 -1.47 2.94 12.82
N ILE A 12 -1.25 4.18 12.37
CA ILE A 12 -0.29 4.51 11.31
C ILE A 12 0.62 5.65 11.76
N GLY A 13 1.91 5.53 11.51
CA GLY A 13 2.92 6.55 11.81
C GLY A 13 3.98 6.68 10.72
N TRP A 14 4.82 7.72 10.82
CA TRP A 14 5.92 7.98 9.90
C TRP A 14 7.22 8.15 10.70
N PRO A 15 7.95 7.05 10.97
CA PRO A 15 9.12 7.08 11.83
C PRO A 15 10.24 7.99 11.29
N ASP A 16 10.37 8.12 9.97
CA ASP A 16 11.39 8.98 9.35
C ASP A 16 11.17 10.49 9.60
N HIS A 17 9.97 10.87 10.04
CA HIS A 17 9.59 12.23 10.39
C HIS A 17 9.31 12.42 11.89
N ASP A 18 9.65 11.43 12.73
CA ASP A 18 9.33 11.41 14.16
C ASP A 18 7.81 11.58 14.43
N VAL A 19 6.98 11.07 13.51
CA VAL A 19 5.52 11.08 13.66
C VAL A 19 5.09 9.75 14.27
N PRO A 20 4.59 9.73 15.52
CA PRO A 20 4.16 8.50 16.17
C PRO A 20 2.91 7.93 15.50
N GLU A 21 2.66 6.65 15.73
CA GLU A 21 1.42 6.04 15.26
C GLU A 21 0.20 6.70 15.90
N ARG A 22 -0.81 6.94 15.08
CA ARG A 22 -2.13 7.45 15.49
C ARG A 22 -3.20 6.57 14.89
N GLU A 23 -4.33 6.47 15.58
CA GLU A 23 -5.48 5.74 15.07
C GLU A 23 -6.13 6.52 13.92
N TYR A 24 -6.32 5.81 12.81
CA TYR A 24 -7.10 6.26 11.68
C TYR A 24 -8.25 5.28 11.44
N THR A 25 -9.37 5.79 10.95
CA THR A 25 -10.50 4.94 10.57
C THR A 25 -10.33 4.48 9.12
N ILE A 26 -10.44 3.18 8.87
CA ILE A 26 -10.40 2.60 7.52
C ILE A 26 -11.70 2.95 6.80
N VAL A 27 -11.61 3.62 5.67
CA VAL A 27 -12.77 3.95 4.82
C VAL A 27 -12.86 3.07 3.58
N GLU A 28 -11.74 2.47 3.20
CA GLU A 28 -11.64 1.53 2.09
C GLU A 28 -10.43 0.63 2.34
N GLU A 29 -10.55 -0.65 2.04
CA GLU A 29 -9.42 -1.57 2.10
C GLU A 29 -9.53 -2.58 0.96
N GLU A 30 -8.37 -3.07 0.53
CA GLU A 30 -8.28 -4.27 -0.27
C GLU A 30 -7.02 -5.03 0.12
N ARG A 31 -7.19 -6.33 0.36
CA ARG A 31 -6.12 -7.26 0.66
C ARG A 31 -6.03 -8.35 -0.40
N VAL A 32 -4.86 -8.45 -1.05
CA VAL A 32 -4.58 -9.44 -2.09
C VAL A 32 -3.29 -10.17 -1.73
N GLY A 33 -3.42 -11.35 -1.11
CA GLY A 33 -2.29 -12.09 -0.57
C GLY A 33 -1.51 -11.29 0.48
N GLN A 34 -0.25 -10.96 0.18
CA GLN A 34 0.60 -10.11 1.04
C GLN A 34 0.46 -8.61 0.77
N VAL A 35 -0.23 -8.23 -0.30
CA VAL A 35 -0.46 -6.84 -0.64
C VAL A 35 -1.66 -6.34 0.16
N PHE A 36 -1.48 -5.19 0.79
CA PHE A 36 -2.55 -4.51 1.50
C PHE A 36 -2.58 -3.06 1.06
N ARG A 37 -3.75 -2.61 0.60
CA ARG A 37 -4.04 -1.21 0.41
C ARG A 37 -5.14 -0.79 1.35
N ALA A 38 -5.06 0.42 1.86
CA ALA A 38 -6.17 1.04 2.55
C ALA A 38 -6.21 2.54 2.29
N ARG A 39 -7.42 3.07 2.34
CA ARG A 39 -7.70 4.48 2.51
C ARG A 39 -8.22 4.68 3.91
N VAL A 40 -7.68 5.67 4.58
CA VAL A 40 -7.91 5.95 5.99
C VAL A 40 -8.22 7.42 6.20
N THR A 41 -8.91 7.74 7.29
CA THR A 41 -9.27 9.12 7.65
C THR A 41 -9.00 9.40 9.12
N ASP A 42 -8.56 10.62 9.42
CA ASP A 42 -8.52 11.16 10.79
C ASP A 42 -9.80 11.96 11.14
N GLY A 43 -10.81 11.92 10.26
CA GLY A 43 -12.04 12.70 10.36
C GLY A 43 -11.96 14.09 9.70
N ASN A 44 -10.76 14.58 9.38
CA ASN A 44 -10.54 15.85 8.68
C ASN A 44 -10.00 15.65 7.26
N LYS A 45 -9.12 14.66 7.08
CA LYS A 45 -8.45 14.36 5.82
C LYS A 45 -8.41 12.85 5.59
N GLU A 46 -8.50 12.48 4.32
CA GLU A 46 -8.26 11.11 3.88
C GLU A 46 -6.84 10.97 3.32
N GLY A 47 -6.23 9.81 3.58
CA GLY A 47 -4.95 9.40 3.02
C GLY A 47 -5.02 7.94 2.60
N GLY A 48 -4.14 7.54 1.68
CA GLY A 48 -4.07 6.16 1.21
C GLY A 48 -2.65 5.64 1.27
N PHE A 49 -2.51 4.33 1.46
CA PHE A 49 -1.24 3.64 1.34
C PHE A 49 -1.44 2.27 0.70
N LEU A 50 -0.36 1.75 0.12
CA LEU A 50 -0.26 0.39 -0.40
C LEU A 50 1.08 -0.17 0.06
N VAL A 51 1.05 -1.29 0.76
CA VAL A 51 2.23 -1.96 1.34
C VAL A 51 2.21 -3.44 0.98
N VAL A 52 3.37 -4.07 1.08
CA VAL A 52 3.51 -5.53 0.95
C VAL A 52 4.16 -6.07 2.21
N PHE A 53 3.45 -6.96 2.91
CA PHE A 53 3.96 -7.60 4.12
C PHE A 53 4.97 -8.70 3.79
N ASP A 54 5.92 -8.91 4.71
CA ASP A 54 6.94 -9.97 4.63
C ASP A 54 7.73 -9.98 3.31
N CYS A 55 8.00 -8.81 2.75
CA CYS A 55 8.68 -8.65 1.46
C CYS A 55 9.98 -7.84 1.63
N PRO A 56 11.14 -8.38 1.22
CA PRO A 56 12.41 -7.66 1.28
C PRO A 56 12.40 -6.41 0.40
N GLU A 57 13.09 -5.36 0.83
CA GLU A 57 13.15 -4.08 0.11
C GLU A 57 13.62 -4.19 -1.34
N VAL A 58 14.63 -5.03 -1.60
CA VAL A 58 15.11 -5.29 -2.97
C VAL A 58 14.02 -5.88 -3.86
N VAL A 59 13.11 -6.67 -3.30
CA VAL A 59 11.97 -7.25 -4.03
C VAL A 59 10.90 -6.17 -4.27
N LEU A 60 10.69 -5.24 -3.33
CA LEU A 60 9.75 -4.13 -3.51
C LEU A 60 10.08 -3.28 -4.74
N GLU A 61 11.36 -2.95 -4.95
CA GLU A 61 11.79 -2.18 -6.12
C GLU A 61 11.53 -2.95 -7.42
N MET A 62 11.83 -4.26 -7.44
CA MET A 62 11.50 -5.12 -8.58
C MET A 62 10.00 -5.22 -8.84
N LEU A 63 9.17 -5.21 -7.78
CA LEU A 63 7.72 -5.21 -7.89
C LEU A 63 7.20 -3.89 -8.46
N ALA A 64 7.77 -2.75 -8.05
CA ALA A 64 7.39 -1.43 -8.58
C ALA A 64 7.64 -1.34 -10.09
N ASP A 65 8.81 -1.83 -10.55
CA ASP A 65 9.15 -1.88 -11.97
C ASP A 65 8.20 -2.78 -12.77
N ARG A 66 7.92 -3.99 -12.28
CA ARG A 66 6.98 -4.92 -12.94
C ARG A 66 5.55 -4.41 -12.93
N ALA A 67 5.11 -3.82 -11.82
CA ALA A 67 3.78 -3.24 -11.70
C ALA A 67 3.61 -2.08 -12.69
N THR A 68 4.60 -1.18 -12.80
CA THR A 68 4.62 -0.09 -13.78
C THR A 68 4.36 -0.58 -15.20
N GLN A 69 5.01 -1.67 -15.60
CA GLN A 69 4.83 -2.28 -16.93
C GLN A 69 3.41 -2.83 -17.14
N LYS A 70 2.78 -3.38 -16.08
CA LYS A 70 1.43 -3.96 -16.14
C LYS A 70 0.33 -2.91 -16.14
N VAL A 71 0.46 -1.86 -15.33
CA VAL A 71 -0.61 -0.88 -15.10
C VAL A 71 -0.51 0.35 -16.02
N GLY A 72 0.62 0.54 -16.69
CA GLY A 72 0.81 1.62 -17.67
C GLY A 72 1.02 3.02 -17.07
N PHE A 73 1.18 3.12 -15.74
CA PHE A 73 1.56 4.34 -15.04
C PHE A 73 2.73 4.07 -14.09
N LYS A 74 3.49 5.12 -13.77
CA LYS A 74 4.69 5.00 -12.93
C LYS A 74 4.31 4.64 -11.50
N VAL A 75 4.95 3.59 -10.99
CA VAL A 75 4.90 3.13 -9.61
C VAL A 75 6.31 3.19 -9.06
N ILE A 76 6.49 3.71 -7.85
CA ILE A 76 7.78 3.74 -7.15
C ILE A 76 7.61 3.23 -5.72
N VAL A 77 8.67 2.68 -5.14
CA VAL A 77 8.70 2.45 -3.69
C VAL A 77 8.98 3.79 -3.00
N SER A 78 8.13 4.16 -2.05
CA SER A 78 8.26 5.41 -1.31
C SER A 78 9.56 5.40 -0.51
N ASN A 79 10.32 6.49 -0.60
CA ASN A 79 11.51 6.67 0.26
C ASN A 79 11.13 6.86 1.73
N LEU A 80 9.86 7.19 2.01
CA LEU A 80 9.35 7.33 3.36
C LEU A 80 8.80 5.98 3.84
N ARG A 81 9.27 5.55 5.00
CA ARG A 81 8.72 4.38 5.68
C ARG A 81 7.47 4.79 6.45
N CYS A 82 6.47 3.92 6.43
CA CYS A 82 5.34 3.99 7.32
C CYS A 82 5.45 2.91 8.39
N SER A 83 4.92 3.20 9.57
CA SER A 83 4.71 2.21 10.62
C SER A 83 3.22 1.90 10.66
N ILE A 84 2.87 0.62 10.64
CA ILE A 84 1.49 0.13 10.72
C ILE A 84 1.43 -0.88 11.86
N GLU A 85 0.72 -0.55 12.93
CA GLU A 85 0.60 -1.38 14.15
C GLU A 85 1.97 -1.89 14.65
N GLY A 86 2.95 -1.00 14.71
CA GLY A 86 4.33 -1.28 15.10
C GLY A 86 5.19 -1.98 14.05
N THR A 87 4.66 -2.28 12.86
CA THR A 87 5.42 -2.87 11.75
C THR A 87 5.88 -1.80 10.78
N VAL A 88 7.19 -1.61 10.65
CA VAL A 88 7.76 -0.64 9.71
C VAL A 88 7.86 -1.23 8.31
N LEU A 89 7.25 -0.54 7.34
CA LEU A 89 7.11 -0.97 5.95
C LEU A 89 7.49 0.19 5.00
N ARG A 90 7.78 -0.12 3.74
CA ARG A 90 7.80 0.87 2.66
C ARG A 90 6.50 0.76 1.88
N SER A 91 5.88 1.90 1.58
CA SER A 91 4.69 1.98 0.74
C SER A 91 5.05 2.13 -0.73
N PHE A 92 4.07 1.94 -1.62
CA PHE A 92 4.19 2.26 -3.03
C PHE A 92 3.49 3.58 -3.33
N ASP A 93 4.20 4.48 -4.01
CA ASP A 93 3.66 5.75 -4.50
C ASP A 93 3.34 5.63 -5.99
N TYR A 94 2.19 6.18 -6.38
CA TYR A 94 1.71 6.21 -7.75
C TYR A 94 0.81 7.42 -7.96
N GLU A 95 0.65 7.82 -9.22
CA GLU A 95 -0.22 8.95 -9.55
C GLU A 95 -1.70 8.56 -9.45
N TRP A 96 -2.37 9.16 -8.47
CA TRP A 96 -3.79 8.98 -8.24
C TRP A 96 -4.50 10.31 -7.97
N TYR A 97 -5.62 10.51 -8.66
CA TYR A 97 -6.56 11.60 -8.39
C TYR A 97 -7.95 11.00 -8.15
N PRO A 98 -8.77 11.62 -7.29
CA PRO A 98 -10.13 11.16 -7.00
C PRO A 98 -11.10 11.53 -8.13
N THR A 99 -10.78 11.14 -9.36
CA THR A 99 -11.65 11.27 -10.54
C THR A 99 -12.10 9.89 -11.01
N PRO A 100 -13.30 9.77 -11.64
CA PRO A 100 -13.79 8.47 -12.11
C PRO A 100 -12.82 7.75 -13.06
N GLU A 101 -12.05 8.50 -13.84
CA GLU A 101 -11.03 7.97 -14.76
C GLU A 101 -9.95 7.13 -14.03
N PHE A 102 -9.64 7.49 -12.78
CA PHE A 102 -8.57 6.86 -12.01
C PHE A 102 -9.07 6.05 -10.82
N ALA A 103 -10.38 5.85 -10.70
CA ALA A 103 -10.99 5.13 -9.59
C ALA A 103 -10.45 3.69 -9.44
N GLU A 104 -10.16 3.02 -10.55
CA GLU A 104 -9.70 1.62 -10.57
C GLU A 104 -8.18 1.46 -10.43
N ARG A 105 -7.38 2.51 -10.67
CA ARG A 105 -5.90 2.44 -10.57
C ARG A 105 -5.40 1.86 -9.24
N PRO A 106 -5.95 2.24 -8.09
CA PRO A 106 -5.51 1.75 -6.79
C PRO A 106 -5.66 0.23 -6.64
N SER A 107 -6.79 -0.32 -7.09
CA SER A 107 -7.06 -1.76 -7.07
C SER A 107 -6.24 -2.50 -8.13
N ALA A 108 -6.19 -1.96 -9.35
CA ALA A 108 -5.36 -2.50 -10.43
C ALA A 108 -3.89 -2.61 -10.02
N LEU A 109 -3.37 -1.63 -9.27
CA LEU A 109 -2.02 -1.67 -8.73
C LEU A 109 -1.84 -2.78 -7.68
N ALA A 110 -2.76 -2.91 -6.72
CA ALA A 110 -2.69 -3.95 -5.71
C ALA A 110 -2.68 -5.35 -6.34
N GLN A 111 -3.56 -5.58 -7.32
CA GLN A 111 -3.62 -6.82 -8.09
C GLN A 111 -2.33 -7.07 -8.90
N ALA A 112 -1.80 -6.04 -9.58
CA ALA A 112 -0.58 -6.17 -10.37
C ALA A 112 0.65 -6.52 -9.51
N ILE A 113 0.77 -5.91 -8.33
CA ILE A 113 1.85 -6.22 -7.37
C ILE A 113 1.68 -7.65 -6.84
N ALA A 114 0.46 -8.04 -6.44
CA ALA A 114 0.21 -9.38 -5.93
C ALA A 114 0.54 -10.45 -6.97
N GLN A 115 0.11 -10.24 -8.21
CA GLN A 115 0.40 -11.14 -9.31
C GLN A 115 1.90 -11.20 -9.62
N ALA A 116 2.60 -10.05 -9.65
CA ALA A 116 4.03 -10.01 -9.88
C ALA A 116 4.81 -10.76 -8.79
N LEU A 117 4.36 -10.67 -7.53
CA LEU A 117 4.96 -11.39 -6.41
C LEU A 117 4.79 -12.90 -6.53
N GLU A 118 3.59 -13.37 -6.90
CA GLU A 118 3.33 -14.79 -7.14
C GLU A 118 4.13 -15.33 -8.34
N GLU A 119 4.24 -14.57 -9.42
CA GLU A 119 5.09 -14.91 -10.58
C GLU A 119 6.56 -15.06 -10.18
N MET A 120 7.07 -14.16 -9.32
CA MET A 120 8.46 -14.24 -8.82
C MET A 120 8.67 -15.51 -7.98
N ARG A 121 7.71 -15.85 -7.11
CA ARG A 121 7.75 -17.07 -6.29
C ARG A 121 7.72 -18.35 -7.10
N ALA A 122 6.90 -18.39 -8.16
CA ALA A 122 6.78 -19.55 -9.03
C ALA A 122 8.01 -19.77 -9.93
N SER A 123 8.84 -18.75 -10.11
CA SER A 123 10.06 -18.79 -10.94
C SER A 123 11.35 -19.13 -10.19
N GLY A 124 11.30 -19.26 -8.86
CA GLY A 124 12.42 -19.62 -7.99
C GLY A 124 12.42 -21.10 -7.61
#